data_AF-A0A914P614-F1
#
_entry.id   AF-A0A914P614-F1
#
_cell.length_a   1.000
_cell.length_b   1.000
_cell.length_c   1.000
_cell.angle_alpha   90.00
_cell.angle_beta   90.00
_cell.angle_gamma   90.00
#
_symmetry.space_group_name_H-M   'P 1'
#
loop_
_entity.id
_entity.type
_entity.pdbx_description
1 polymer ?
#
loop_
_entity_poly.entity_id
_entity_poly.type
_entity_poly.pdbx_seq_one_letter_code
_entity_poly.pdbx_strand_id
1 'polypeptide(L)'
;MQHPKNFGTHEIHIDELIERNKDVDPFLIRKWEKIFTYSFDRNASHEIEWSDFYVCLRKIREIYGAESKQMGYARKTLEALWEGLQRLADSDGDELVTIEEWIGVLKKVDQKKREVPKWFSDYKQFMFKLFNVSEDGHLDINEYGIIYSNP
;
A
#
# COMPACT_ATOMS: atom_id res chain seq x y z
N MET A 1 -5.39 36.48 9.50
CA MET A 1 -5.02 36.09 8.12
C MET A 1 -4.36 34.74 8.18
N GLN A 2 -5.07 33.68 7.81
CA GLN A 2 -4.48 32.35 7.65
C GLN A 2 -3.90 32.28 6.24
N HIS A 3 -2.63 31.94 6.12
CA HIS A 3 -2.00 31.67 4.83
C HIS A 3 -2.66 30.41 4.23
N PRO A 4 -3.01 30.41 2.94
CA PRO A 4 -3.46 29.19 2.29
C PRO A 4 -2.27 28.22 2.23
N LYS A 5 -2.45 27.01 2.79
CA LYS A 5 -1.55 25.89 2.51
C LYS A 5 -1.68 25.59 1.02
N ASN A 6 -0.59 25.77 0.29
CA ASN A 6 -0.50 25.46 -1.12
C ASN A 6 -0.41 23.93 -1.23
N PHE A 7 -1.54 23.25 -1.37
CA PHE A 7 -1.58 21.82 -1.70
C PHE A 7 -1.25 21.69 -3.20
N GLY A 8 0.04 21.86 -3.53
CA GLY A 8 0.52 21.50 -4.85
C GLY A 8 0.53 19.99 -4.95
N THR A 9 -0.52 19.40 -5.52
CA THR A 9 -0.54 18.01 -5.97
C THR A 9 0.52 17.87 -7.06
N HIS A 10 1.74 17.48 -6.69
CA HIS A 10 2.75 17.05 -7.64
C HIS A 10 2.46 15.58 -7.97
N GLU A 11 1.55 15.35 -8.91
CA GLU A 11 1.47 14.05 -9.58
C GLU A 11 2.81 13.84 -10.30
N ILE A 12 3.62 12.91 -9.78
CA ILE A 12 4.94 12.62 -10.34
C ILE A 12 4.76 11.68 -11.51
N HIS A 13 5.01 12.18 -12.72
CA HIS A 13 4.84 11.39 -13.93
C HIS A 13 5.83 10.21 -13.96
N ILE A 14 5.39 9.06 -14.49
CA ILE A 14 6.22 7.85 -14.53
C ILE A 14 7.57 8.05 -15.25
N ASP A 15 7.61 8.91 -16.27
CA ASP A 15 8.85 9.24 -16.98
C ASP A 15 9.83 10.02 -16.10
N GLU A 16 9.32 10.88 -15.23
CA GLU A 16 10.13 11.59 -14.25
C GLU A 16 10.67 10.65 -13.18
N LEU A 17 9.87 9.68 -12.71
CA LEU A 17 10.34 8.64 -11.80
C LEU A 17 11.46 7.79 -12.43
N ILE A 18 11.34 7.44 -13.71
CA ILE A 18 12.38 6.70 -14.45
C ILE A 18 13.64 7.56 -14.57
N GLU A 19 13.52 8.83 -14.93
CA GLU A 19 14.64 9.75 -15.10
C GLU A 19 15.38 9.99 -13.77
N ARG A 20 14.66 10.05 -12.65
CA ARG A 20 15.23 10.16 -11.30
C ARG A 20 15.90 8.87 -10.81
N ASN A 21 15.59 7.71 -11.42
CA ASN A 21 16.05 6.38 -10.98
C ASN A 21 16.75 5.60 -12.10
N LYS A 22 17.70 6.23 -12.81
CA LYS A 22 18.46 5.61 -13.93
C LYS A 22 19.27 4.38 -13.55
N ASP A 23 19.55 4.19 -12.27
CA ASP A 23 20.24 3.03 -11.72
C ASP A 23 19.35 1.78 -11.61
N VAL A 24 18.06 1.90 -11.91
CA VAL A 24 17.06 0.83 -11.85
C VAL A 24 16.49 0.59 -13.25
N ASP A 25 16.20 -0.68 -13.57
CA ASP A 25 15.48 -1.02 -14.80
C ASP A 25 14.13 -0.27 -14.86
N PRO A 26 13.84 0.49 -15.94
CA PRO A 26 12.56 1.20 -16.09
C PRO A 26 11.32 0.31 -15.99
N PHE A 27 11.42 -0.99 -16.31
CA PHE A 27 10.35 -1.96 -16.08
C PHE A 27 10.04 -2.13 -14.59
N LEU A 28 11.05 -2.18 -13.73
CA LEU A 28 10.86 -2.30 -12.28
C LEU A 28 10.23 -1.04 -11.70
N ILE A 29 10.66 0.15 -12.13
CA ILE A 29 10.04 1.41 -11.71
C ILE A 29 8.55 1.43 -12.04
N ARG A 30 8.17 1.08 -13.28
CA ARG A 30 6.75 0.95 -13.69
C ARG A 30 5.98 -0.07 -12.87
N LYS A 31 6.60 -1.19 -12.49
CA LYS A 31 5.95 -2.22 -11.68
C LYS A 31 5.74 -1.73 -10.25
N TRP A 32 6.71 -1.05 -9.67
CA TRP A 32 6.67 -0.57 -8.30
C TRP A 32 5.68 0.58 -8.12
N GLU A 33 5.63 1.50 -9.08
CA GLU A 33 4.61 2.56 -9.14
C GLU A 33 3.20 1.96 -9.25
N LYS A 34 2.96 1.01 -10.15
CA LYS A 34 1.64 0.36 -10.23
C LYS A 34 1.21 -0.32 -8.93
N ILE A 35 2.15 -0.91 -8.17
CA ILE A 35 1.82 -1.50 -6.87
C ILE A 35 1.40 -0.40 -5.89
N PHE A 36 2.15 0.70 -5.83
CA PHE A 36 1.83 1.86 -5.01
C PHE A 36 0.43 2.39 -5.32
N THR A 37 0.20 2.79 -6.57
CA THR A 37 -1.03 3.46 -7.03
C THR A 37 -2.26 2.56 -6.90
N TYR A 38 -2.20 1.29 -7.32
CA TYR A 38 -3.40 0.45 -7.33
C TYR A 38 -3.63 -0.33 -6.02
N SER A 39 -2.57 -0.60 -5.26
CA SER A 39 -2.67 -1.45 -4.07
C SER A 39 -2.73 -0.65 -2.77
N PHE A 40 -2.15 0.55 -2.73
CA PHE A 40 -2.00 1.31 -1.48
C PHE A 40 -2.60 2.71 -1.51
N ASP A 41 -2.33 3.52 -2.54
CA ASP A 41 -2.91 4.86 -2.70
C ASP A 41 -4.35 4.75 -3.20
N ARG A 42 -5.27 4.41 -2.28
CA ARG A 42 -6.67 4.11 -2.60
C ARG A 42 -7.50 5.35 -2.79
N ASN A 43 -7.04 6.50 -2.30
CA ASN A 43 -7.68 7.79 -2.44
C ASN A 43 -7.09 8.65 -3.58
N ALA A 44 -6.05 8.16 -4.27
CA ALA A 44 -5.34 8.85 -5.35
C ALA A 44 -4.73 10.19 -4.90
N SER A 45 -4.22 10.24 -3.66
CA SER A 45 -3.54 11.40 -3.10
C SER A 45 -2.08 11.50 -3.51
N HIS A 46 -1.53 10.44 -4.12
CA HIS A 46 -0.11 10.24 -4.42
C HIS A 46 0.79 10.03 -3.18
N GLU A 47 0.17 9.85 -2.02
CA GLU A 47 0.79 9.52 -0.75
C GLU A 47 0.00 8.37 -0.14
N ILE A 48 0.65 7.48 0.63
CA ILE A 48 -0.06 6.45 1.38
C ILE A 48 -0.18 6.95 2.83
N GLU A 49 -1.40 7.01 3.32
CA GLU A 49 -1.71 7.34 4.72
C GLU A 49 -2.67 6.30 5.34
N TRP A 50 -2.91 6.43 6.65
CA TRP A 50 -3.86 5.54 7.33
C TRP A 50 -5.26 5.56 6.70
N SER A 51 -5.66 6.68 6.12
CA SER A 51 -6.99 6.87 5.53
C SER A 51 -7.24 5.95 4.32
N ASP A 52 -6.20 5.55 3.59
CA ASP A 52 -6.31 4.63 2.46
C ASP A 52 -6.82 3.25 2.88
N PHE A 53 -6.38 2.78 4.06
CA PHE A 53 -6.83 1.51 4.62
C PHE A 53 -8.28 1.58 5.13
N TYR A 54 -8.77 2.79 5.45
CA TYR A 54 -10.16 2.98 5.85
C TYR A 54 -11.14 2.62 4.72
N VAL A 55 -10.76 2.80 3.45
CA VAL A 55 -11.57 2.38 2.30
C VAL A 55 -11.83 0.87 2.34
N CYS A 56 -10.80 0.08 2.66
CA CYS A 56 -10.93 -1.36 2.79
C CYS A 56 -11.81 -1.74 4.00
N LEU A 57 -11.57 -1.11 5.16
CA LEU A 57 -12.38 -1.32 6.36
C LEU A 57 -13.86 -1.02 6.16
N ARG A 58 -14.20 0.04 5.39
CA ARG A 58 -15.59 0.35 5.04
C ARG A 58 -16.24 -0.77 4.24
N LYS A 59 -15.58 -1.28 3.19
CA LYS A 59 -16.11 -2.37 2.37
C LYS A 59 -16.34 -3.64 3.21
N ILE A 60 -15.39 -4.00 4.07
CA ILE A 60 -15.52 -5.16 4.97
C ILE A 60 -16.70 -4.97 5.93
N ARG A 61 -16.83 -3.76 6.51
CA ARG A 61 -17.96 -3.42 7.37
C ARG A 61 -19.30 -3.52 6.63
N GLU A 62 -19.38 -3.09 5.37
CA GLU A 62 -20.60 -3.16 4.56
C GLU A 62 -21.03 -4.61 4.28
N ILE A 63 -20.07 -5.51 4.06
CA ILE A 63 -20.34 -6.92 3.73
C ILE A 63 -20.65 -7.74 5.00
N TYR A 64 -19.85 -7.58 6.06
CA TYR A 64 -19.89 -8.47 7.23
C TYR A 64 -20.51 -7.82 8.48
N GLY A 65 -20.62 -6.49 8.51
CA GLY A 65 -21.07 -5.73 9.68
C GLY A 65 -19.93 -5.31 10.60
N ALA A 66 -20.14 -4.21 11.34
CA ALA A 66 -19.11 -3.57 12.18
C ALA A 66 -18.61 -4.45 13.34
N GLU A 67 -19.49 -5.29 13.89
CA GLU A 67 -19.19 -6.16 15.04
C GLU A 67 -18.78 -7.58 14.61
N SER A 68 -18.53 -7.80 13.31
CA SER A 68 -18.12 -9.11 12.80
C SER A 68 -16.70 -9.46 13.22
N LYS A 69 -16.41 -10.76 13.31
CA LYS A 69 -15.05 -11.26 13.55
C LYS A 69 -14.10 -10.80 12.42
N GLN A 70 -14.60 -10.78 11.19
CA GLN A 70 -13.93 -10.31 9.99
C GLN A 70 -13.49 -8.85 10.14
N MET A 71 -14.38 -7.98 10.63
CA MET A 71 -14.04 -6.57 10.87
C MET A 71 -12.95 -6.42 11.95
N GLY A 72 -13.06 -7.16 13.05
CA GLY A 72 -12.04 -7.15 14.11
C GLY A 72 -10.67 -7.66 13.63
N TYR A 73 -10.65 -8.67 12.78
CA TYR A 73 -9.44 -9.21 12.17
C TYR A 73 -8.82 -8.24 11.16
N ALA A 74 -9.64 -7.69 10.26
CA ALA A 74 -9.21 -6.74 9.24
C ALA A 74 -8.56 -5.51 9.87
N ARG A 75 -9.18 -4.95 10.92
CA ARG A 75 -8.64 -3.80 11.64
C ARG A 75 -7.25 -4.07 12.22
N LYS A 76 -7.08 -5.14 12.99
CA LYS A 76 -5.78 -5.50 13.57
C LYS A 76 -4.72 -5.75 12.51
N THR A 77 -5.11 -6.39 11.40
CA THR A 77 -4.22 -6.74 10.30
C THR A 77 -3.75 -5.51 9.52
N LEU A 78 -4.66 -4.55 9.29
CA LEU A 78 -4.36 -3.29 8.61
C LEU A 78 -3.57 -2.33 9.51
N GLU A 79 -3.88 -2.23 10.81
CA GLU A 79 -3.11 -1.44 11.79
C GLU A 79 -1.66 -1.92 11.84
N ALA A 80 -1.44 -3.24 11.99
CA ALA A 80 -0.10 -3.82 12.00
C ALA A 80 0.64 -3.64 10.67
N LEU A 81 -0.06 -3.64 9.53
CA LEU A 81 0.53 -3.33 8.24
C LEU A 81 1.01 -1.89 8.21
N TRP A 82 0.16 -0.93 8.56
CA TRP A 82 0.47 0.49 8.49
C TRP A 82 1.70 0.82 9.33
N GLU A 83 1.73 0.33 10.57
CA GLU A 83 2.91 0.47 11.44
C GLU A 83 4.17 -0.17 10.84
N GLY A 84 4.01 -1.28 10.10
CA GLY A 84 5.10 -1.94 9.40
C GLY A 84 5.61 -1.10 8.23
N LEU A 85 4.70 -0.57 7.42
CA LEU A 85 4.99 0.26 6.26
C LEU A 85 5.69 1.56 6.69
N GLN A 86 5.18 2.27 7.69
CA GLN A 86 5.81 3.47 8.25
C GLN A 86 7.24 3.18 8.69
N ARG A 87 7.46 2.14 9.51
CA ARG A 87 8.81 1.77 9.99
C ARG A 87 9.83 1.50 8.89
N LEU A 88 9.38 1.20 7.67
CA LEU A 88 10.24 0.82 6.55
C LEU A 88 10.44 1.94 5.55
N ALA A 89 9.38 2.67 5.24
CA ALA A 89 9.31 3.58 4.11
C ALA A 89 9.25 5.04 4.55
N ASP A 90 8.48 5.37 5.58
CA ASP A 90 8.35 6.72 6.15
C ASP A 90 9.68 7.13 6.80
N SER A 91 10.48 7.83 6.01
CA SER A 91 11.90 8.07 6.26
C SER A 91 12.14 9.43 6.91
N ASP A 92 11.22 10.37 6.74
CA ASP A 92 11.22 11.69 7.35
C ASP A 92 10.27 11.81 8.56
N GLY A 93 9.44 10.80 8.80
CA GLY A 93 8.60 10.67 9.99
C GLY A 93 7.37 11.56 9.95
N ASP A 94 6.86 11.88 8.75
CA ASP A 94 5.71 12.75 8.56
C ASP A 94 4.35 12.01 8.55
N GLU A 95 4.38 10.70 8.79
CA GLU A 95 3.23 9.78 8.75
C GLU A 95 2.62 9.60 7.36
N LEU A 96 3.36 9.97 6.32
CA LEU A 96 3.03 9.73 4.92
C LEU A 96 4.09 8.80 4.32
N VAL A 97 3.70 8.07 3.28
CA VAL A 97 4.66 7.32 2.48
C VAL A 97 4.53 7.75 1.04
N THR A 98 5.56 8.44 0.56
CA THR A 98 5.65 8.94 -0.81
C THR A 98 6.09 7.84 -1.79
N ILE A 99 5.87 8.07 -3.09
CA ILE A 99 6.34 7.15 -4.14
C ILE A 99 7.88 7.06 -4.16
N GLU A 100 8.59 8.15 -3.85
CA GLU A 100 10.04 8.17 -3.70
C GLU A 100 10.54 7.25 -2.60
N GLU A 101 9.92 7.33 -1.42
CA GLU A 101 10.26 6.49 -0.27
C GLU A 101 10.01 5.02 -0.54
N TRP A 102 8.85 4.73 -1.13
CA TRP A 102 8.49 3.40 -1.60
C TRP A 102 9.53 2.82 -2.58
N ILE A 103 9.90 3.58 -3.62
CA ILE A 103 10.94 3.18 -4.57
C ILE A 103 12.29 3.03 -3.85
N GLY A 104 12.63 3.93 -2.92
CA GLY A 104 13.85 3.88 -2.13
C GLY A 104 13.98 2.59 -1.31
N VAL A 105 12.87 2.11 -0.73
CA VAL A 105 12.82 0.80 -0.06
C VAL A 105 13.10 -0.33 -1.04
N LEU A 106 12.40 -0.35 -2.18
CA LEU A 106 12.51 -1.44 -3.16
C LEU A 106 13.89 -1.51 -3.84
N LYS A 107 14.53 -0.35 -4.08
CA LYS A 107 15.93 -0.28 -4.53
C LYS A 107 16.87 -0.97 -3.56
N LYS A 108 16.74 -0.70 -2.25
CA LYS A 108 17.57 -1.33 -1.22
C LYS A 108 17.39 -2.85 -1.19
N VAL A 109 16.20 -3.35 -1.52
CA VAL A 109 15.90 -4.79 -1.60
C VAL A 109 16.53 -5.41 -2.85
N ASP A 110 16.31 -4.80 -4.01
CA ASP A 110 16.81 -5.27 -5.30
C ASP A 110 18.35 -5.32 -5.33
N GLN A 111 19.01 -4.24 -4.87
CA GLN A 111 20.47 -4.14 -4.82
C GLN A 111 21.11 -5.18 -3.90
N LYS A 112 20.43 -5.57 -2.81
CA LYS A 112 21.00 -6.52 -1.86
C LYS A 112 21.00 -7.95 -2.40
N LYS A 113 20.21 -8.30 -3.44
CA LYS A 113 20.02 -9.69 -3.94
C LYS A 113 19.85 -10.73 -2.83
N ARG A 114 19.36 -10.29 -1.66
CA ARG A 114 19.22 -11.13 -0.46
C ARG A 114 17.87 -11.82 -0.48
N GLU A 115 17.73 -12.80 0.40
CA GLU A 115 16.43 -13.37 0.77
C GLU A 115 15.39 -12.27 0.95
N VAL A 116 14.17 -12.59 0.49
CA VAL A 116 12.99 -11.72 0.59
C VAL A 116 12.96 -11.08 1.98
N PRO A 117 13.06 -9.74 2.09
CA PRO A 117 13.05 -9.07 3.39
C PRO A 117 11.83 -9.51 4.18
N LYS A 118 11.98 -9.67 5.49
CA LYS A 118 10.89 -10.12 6.36
C LYS A 118 9.61 -9.32 6.13
N TRP A 119 9.73 -8.00 5.94
CA TRP A 119 8.58 -7.14 5.66
C TRP A 119 7.86 -7.44 4.35
N PHE A 120 8.55 -7.93 3.32
CA PHE A 120 7.90 -8.34 2.06
C PHE A 120 7.16 -9.67 2.24
N SER A 121 7.67 -10.54 3.12
CA SER A 121 6.93 -11.72 3.57
C SER A 121 5.71 -11.31 4.41
N ASP A 122 5.87 -10.36 5.32
CA ASP A 122 4.80 -9.81 6.14
C ASP A 122 3.74 -9.12 5.26
N TYR A 123 4.15 -8.39 4.21
CA TYR A 123 3.27 -7.77 3.22
C TYR A 123 2.54 -8.81 2.36
N LYS A 124 3.22 -9.85 1.87
CA LYS A 124 2.56 -10.95 1.15
C LYS A 124 1.54 -11.66 2.02
N GLN A 125 1.90 -11.98 3.26
CA GLN A 125 1.01 -12.61 4.21
C GLN A 125 -0.15 -11.68 4.58
N PHE A 126 0.11 -10.38 4.66
CA PHE A 126 -0.92 -9.35 4.81
C PHE A 126 -1.88 -9.35 3.62
N MET A 127 -1.39 -9.21 2.38
CA MET A 127 -2.24 -9.20 1.17
C MET A 127 -3.08 -10.46 1.11
N PHE A 128 -2.46 -11.62 1.38
CA PHE A 128 -3.18 -12.88 1.47
C PHE A 128 -4.29 -12.86 2.52
N LYS A 129 -4.02 -12.37 3.74
CA LYS A 129 -5.01 -12.24 4.82
C LYS A 129 -6.08 -11.18 4.55
N LEU A 130 -5.75 -10.13 3.80
CA LEU A 130 -6.67 -9.07 3.40
C LEU A 130 -7.69 -9.61 2.40
N PHE A 131 -7.22 -10.44 1.46
CA PHE A 131 -8.06 -11.00 0.41
C PHE A 131 -8.80 -12.27 0.88
N ASN A 132 -8.18 -13.15 1.67
CA ASN A 132 -8.79 -14.36 2.23
C ASN A 132 -9.64 -14.03 3.47
N VAL A 133 -10.84 -13.50 3.24
CA VAL A 133 -11.77 -13.08 4.30
C VAL A 133 -12.48 -14.28 4.95
N SER A 134 -12.55 -15.42 4.25
CA SER A 134 -13.13 -16.67 4.73
C SER A 134 -12.24 -17.46 5.70
N GLU A 135 -10.95 -17.12 5.78
CA GLU A 135 -9.92 -17.82 6.58
C GLU A 135 -9.73 -19.31 6.20
N ASP A 136 -10.11 -19.71 4.99
CA ASP A 136 -10.05 -21.11 4.56
C ASP A 136 -8.64 -21.54 4.08
N GLY A 137 -7.73 -20.57 3.94
CA GLY A 137 -6.36 -20.79 3.50
C GLY A 137 -6.21 -20.77 1.98
N HIS A 138 -7.26 -20.37 1.27
CA HIS A 138 -7.32 -20.16 -0.16
C HIS A 138 -7.83 -18.75 -0.46
N LEU A 139 -7.76 -18.38 -1.74
CA LEU A 139 -8.38 -17.16 -2.21
C LEU A 139 -9.37 -17.51 -3.30
N ASP A 140 -10.64 -17.21 -3.07
CA ASP A 140 -11.67 -17.43 -4.07
C ASP A 140 -11.87 -16.21 -5.00
N ILE A 141 -12.58 -16.42 -6.11
CA ILE A 141 -12.78 -15.38 -7.14
C ILE A 141 -13.69 -14.24 -6.64
N ASN A 142 -14.58 -14.51 -5.69
CA ASN A 142 -15.45 -13.50 -5.08
C ASN A 142 -14.66 -12.65 -4.10
N GLU A 143 -13.79 -13.25 -3.29
CA GLU A 143 -12.84 -12.60 -2.39
C GLU A 143 -11.86 -11.69 -3.13
N TYR A 144 -11.29 -12.20 -4.24
CA TYR A 144 -10.50 -11.38 -5.15
C TYR A 144 -11.34 -10.25 -5.77
N GLY A 145 -12.57 -10.58 -6.16
CA GLY A 145 -13.54 -9.64 -6.72
C GLY A 145 -13.92 -8.52 -5.77
N ILE A 146 -14.16 -8.76 -4.49
CA ILE A 146 -14.62 -7.75 -3.52
C ILE A 146 -13.68 -6.53 -3.44
N ILE A 147 -12.37 -6.74 -3.61
CA ILE A 147 -11.38 -5.65 -3.55
C ILE A 147 -11.04 -5.08 -4.94
N TYR A 148 -11.06 -5.91 -5.99
CA TYR A 148 -10.65 -5.53 -7.35
C TYR A 148 -11.78 -5.34 -8.37
N SER A 149 -13.05 -5.57 -8.01
CA SER A 149 -14.20 -5.21 -8.84
C SER A 149 -14.44 -3.70 -8.79
N ASN A 150 -13.60 -3.00 -9.56
CA ASN A 150 -13.55 -1.62 -10.01
C ASN A 150 -13.75 -0.44 -8.99
N PRO A 151 -13.07 0.69 -9.24
CA PRO A 151 -12.91 1.84 -8.35
C PRO A 151 -14.15 2.71 -8.19
#